data_AF-A0AAF0X7Y9-F1
#
_entry.id   AF-A0AAF0X7Y9-F1
#
_cell.length_a   1.000
_cell.length_b   1.000
_cell.length_c   1.000
_cell.angle_alpha   90.00
_cell.angle_beta   90.00
_cell.angle_gamma   90.00
#
_symmetry.space_group_name_H-M   'P 1'
#
loop_
_entity.id
_entity.type
_entity.pdbx_description
1 polymer ?
#
loop_
_entity_poly.entity_id
_entity_poly.type
_entity_poly.pdbx_seq_one_letter_code
_entity_poly.pdbx_strand_id
1 'polypeptide(L)'
;MMKLLLNLRRRRFPSSSPPTRYLCTAVTEKQPAAPARSKKSGRERSDGLYNRLSALGRSGGSAIDTLNKYFSEGNYARKYELDTCIWQLRRFGKADHALQVMEWMQTRKIKFHPTDHAKFLDLVSKVKGISAAENYFSGLPESAKDRSTYGALLNCYCREKLAEKAQTLFEKMDSMHIVSSLTFNNLMSLCMRRNMPEAVIPLVQEMKNRNLPLGVHTYNIWMTSYSQMNDIEGVERVFEEMQVNNGEEQNSWTAYSNLAAAYVRAGLKEKAESGLKKVEAEIQRMGHRCDREPYHYLISLYAGTSNLAEVYRIWKILKSSFKVTNNTSTLIMIQSLARLDDIDGFKKIFQEWEITCSSYDLRLAKTAIMMYVKNGLIKEAEDVIDNILKRCKGPFYQHCKPLILYYLDKSQVDLALGCLKAALCEVKDNERHQTYEDVKSFVMEYFKKERNVTGAEKCCKILKSLKPLDFEAYRLLLETYVAASKIAPEMRCRIMDDGIEITSELEKLLERVCPE
;
A
#
# COMPACT_ATOMS: atom_id res chain seq x y z
N MET A 1 7.17 28.81 -10.17
CA MET A 1 7.22 27.37 -9.82
C MET A 1 6.59 27.09 -8.45
N MET A 2 7.25 27.43 -7.34
CA MET A 2 6.88 27.04 -5.96
C MET A 2 5.47 27.42 -5.43
N LYS A 3 4.68 28.27 -6.07
CA LYS A 3 3.30 28.56 -5.64
C LYS A 3 2.29 27.44 -5.96
N LEU A 4 2.66 26.44 -6.77
CA LEU A 4 1.76 25.36 -7.23
C LEU A 4 1.45 24.28 -6.17
N LEU A 5 2.35 24.02 -5.20
CA LEU A 5 2.17 22.92 -4.26
C LEU A 5 1.32 23.28 -3.02
N LEU A 6 1.25 24.57 -2.65
CA LEU A 6 0.84 25.06 -1.32
C LEU A 6 -0.63 25.50 -1.17
N ASN A 7 -1.40 25.66 -2.26
CA ASN A 7 -2.78 26.15 -2.14
C ASN A 7 -3.76 25.04 -1.74
N LEU A 8 -3.93 24.81 -0.43
CA LEU A 8 -5.23 24.68 0.27
C LEU A 8 -5.03 24.38 1.79
N ARG A 9 -5.17 25.43 2.62
CA ARG A 9 -5.17 25.42 4.11
C ARG A 9 -6.30 24.51 4.67
N ARG A 10 -6.31 24.02 5.92
CA ARG A 10 -5.58 24.31 7.20
C ARG A 10 -5.54 22.96 8.01
N ARG A 11 -5.36 22.77 9.33
CA ARG A 11 -5.31 23.56 10.59
C ARG A 11 -4.54 22.74 11.66
N ARG A 12 -4.07 23.36 12.77
CA ARG A 12 -3.61 22.68 14.01
C ARG A 12 -3.82 23.61 15.22
N PHE A 13 -3.90 23.05 16.43
CA PHE A 13 -3.65 23.74 17.71
C PHE A 13 -2.80 22.82 18.63
N PRO A 14 -2.08 23.36 19.65
CA PRO A 14 -0.87 22.71 20.18
C PRO A 14 -1.01 22.06 21.57
N SER A 15 0.08 21.40 21.97
CA SER A 15 0.33 20.70 23.24
C SER A 15 0.72 21.61 24.41
N SER A 16 0.61 21.08 25.64
CA SER A 16 1.41 21.49 26.80
C SER A 16 2.11 20.27 27.45
N SER A 17 3.20 20.53 28.18
CA SER A 17 4.14 19.60 28.82
C SER A 17 4.72 20.29 30.08
N PRO A 18 5.88 19.92 30.68
CA PRO A 18 6.54 18.63 30.98
C PRO A 18 6.52 18.47 32.54
N PRO A 19 7.60 18.38 33.37
CA PRO A 19 8.97 17.77 33.32
C PRO A 19 9.16 16.68 34.45
N THR A 20 10.25 16.40 35.21
CA THR A 20 11.60 17.00 35.42
C THR A 20 12.63 16.03 36.08
N ARG A 21 13.74 15.69 35.39
CA ARG A 21 15.09 15.34 35.96
C ARG A 21 15.16 14.08 36.89
N TYR A 22 16.29 13.58 37.44
CA TYR A 22 17.69 14.04 37.58
C TYR A 22 18.75 12.90 37.37
N LEU A 23 19.97 13.32 36.95
CA LEU A 23 21.35 12.82 37.19
C LEU A 23 21.60 11.37 37.71
N CYS A 24 22.42 10.54 37.04
CA CYS A 24 23.89 10.29 37.27
C CYS A 24 24.22 9.51 38.58
N THR A 25 25.25 8.66 38.68
CA THR A 25 26.64 8.74 38.16
C THR A 25 27.17 7.40 37.58
N ALA A 26 28.47 7.32 37.25
CA ALA A 26 29.15 6.15 36.70
C ALA A 26 30.36 5.73 37.58
N VAL A 27 30.75 4.45 37.47
CA VAL A 27 32.07 3.93 37.89
C VAL A 27 32.59 2.97 36.79
N THR A 28 33.90 2.80 36.71
CA THR A 28 34.65 2.26 35.56
C THR A 28 35.32 0.90 35.79
N GLU A 29 35.72 0.26 34.69
CA GLU A 29 36.70 -0.87 34.61
C GLU A 29 36.25 -2.25 35.15
N LYS A 30 36.83 -3.39 34.74
CA LYS A 30 37.93 -3.69 33.79
C LYS A 30 37.66 -5.04 33.06
N GLN A 31 38.26 -5.27 31.89
CA GLN A 31 38.32 -6.62 31.26
C GLN A 31 39.50 -7.42 31.82
N PRO A 32 39.45 -8.77 31.75
CA PRO A 32 40.41 -9.44 30.86
C PRO A 32 39.92 -10.73 30.16
N ALA A 33 40.59 -11.04 29.04
CA ALA A 33 40.85 -12.37 28.44
C ALA A 33 39.69 -13.31 28.02
N ALA A 34 39.95 -14.11 26.97
CA ALA A 34 39.05 -15.14 26.45
C ALA A 34 39.84 -16.41 26.05
N PRO A 35 39.30 -17.62 26.23
CA PRO A 35 39.93 -18.87 25.81
C PRO A 35 39.45 -19.40 24.44
N ALA A 36 40.21 -20.36 23.91
CA ALA A 36 40.21 -20.90 22.54
C ALA A 36 38.88 -21.36 21.92
N ARG A 37 38.82 -21.28 20.58
CA ARG A 37 37.82 -21.97 19.73
C ARG A 37 38.15 -23.46 19.58
N SER A 38 37.17 -24.34 19.75
CA SER A 38 37.21 -25.69 19.20
C SER A 38 36.60 -25.70 17.78
N LYS A 39 37.17 -26.49 16.86
CA LYS A 39 36.57 -26.79 15.55
C LYS A 39 35.69 -28.03 15.69
N LYS A 40 34.43 -27.97 15.26
CA LYS A 40 33.67 -29.16 14.84
C LYS A 40 33.31 -29.01 13.35
N SER A 41 33.58 -30.07 12.59
CA SER A 41 33.35 -30.14 11.15
C SER A 41 32.06 -30.88 10.85
N GLY A 42 31.08 -30.17 10.31
CA GLY A 42 29.84 -30.75 9.79
C GLY A 42 29.17 -29.77 8.83
N ARG A 43 28.78 -30.22 7.63
CA ARG A 43 28.02 -29.42 6.67
C ARG A 43 26.53 -29.51 6.95
N GLU A 44 26.14 -29.10 8.16
CA GLU A 44 24.73 -28.77 8.42
C GLU A 44 24.34 -27.55 7.58
N ARG A 45 23.07 -27.47 7.17
CA ARG A 45 22.56 -26.30 6.45
C ARG A 45 22.64 -25.10 7.40
N SER A 46 23.44 -24.09 7.03
CA SER A 46 23.64 -22.89 7.85
C SER A 46 22.32 -22.29 8.32
N ASP A 47 22.11 -22.32 9.63
CA ASP A 47 20.99 -21.70 10.32
C ASP A 47 21.23 -20.18 10.45
N GLY A 48 21.45 -19.55 9.29
CA GLY A 48 21.82 -18.15 9.17
C GLY A 48 20.68 -17.23 9.64
N LEU A 49 21.04 -16.14 10.30
CA LEU A 49 20.11 -15.20 10.93
C LEU A 49 18.94 -14.79 10.03
N TYR A 50 19.18 -14.54 8.73
CA TYR A 50 18.10 -14.20 7.80
C TYR A 50 17.06 -15.32 7.63
N ASN A 51 17.45 -16.60 7.65
CA ASN A 51 16.51 -17.72 7.51
C ASN A 51 15.49 -17.69 8.67
N ARG A 52 15.98 -17.53 9.91
CA ARG A 52 15.15 -17.39 11.12
C ARG A 52 14.24 -16.16 11.05
N LEU A 53 14.79 -14.99 10.70
CA LEU A 53 14.00 -13.76 10.53
C LEU A 53 12.96 -13.86 9.39
N SER A 54 13.26 -14.63 8.33
CA SER A 54 12.32 -14.87 7.24
C SER A 54 11.15 -15.77 7.65
N ALA A 55 11.39 -16.74 8.55
CA ALA A 55 10.38 -17.67 9.05
C ALA A 55 9.29 -17.00 9.90
N LEU A 56 9.59 -15.87 10.56
CA LEU A 56 8.64 -15.08 11.37
C LEU A 56 7.37 -14.66 10.62
N GLY A 57 7.41 -14.60 9.29
CA GLY A 57 6.20 -14.32 8.47
C GLY A 57 5.22 -15.50 8.36
N ARG A 58 5.56 -16.66 8.92
CA ARG A 58 4.70 -17.86 8.98
C ARG A 58 4.30 -18.21 10.41
N SER A 59 5.23 -18.11 11.35
CA SER A 59 4.97 -18.40 12.78
C SER A 59 4.29 -17.25 13.53
N GLY A 60 4.36 -16.03 12.99
CA GLY A 60 4.25 -14.83 13.82
C GLY A 60 5.49 -14.65 14.71
N GLY A 61 5.49 -13.59 15.51
CA GLY A 61 6.54 -13.29 16.49
C GLY A 61 7.48 -12.13 16.09
N SER A 62 8.33 -11.76 17.05
CA SER A 62 9.20 -10.60 16.98
C SER A 62 10.59 -10.91 16.40
N ALA A 63 11.11 -10.00 15.59
CA ALA A 63 12.51 -10.03 15.16
C ALA A 63 13.47 -9.72 16.32
N ILE A 64 13.05 -8.94 17.33
CA ILE A 64 13.83 -8.65 18.54
C ILE A 64 14.08 -9.94 19.34
N ASP A 65 13.04 -10.76 19.53
CA ASP A 65 13.14 -12.00 20.30
C ASP A 65 13.94 -13.06 19.54
N THR A 66 13.77 -13.11 18.21
CA THR A 66 14.55 -13.98 17.32
C THR A 66 16.04 -13.62 17.31
N LEU A 67 16.37 -12.32 17.30
CA LEU A 67 17.74 -11.82 17.48
C LEU A 67 18.28 -12.21 18.85
N ASN A 68 17.56 -11.89 19.94
CA ASN A 68 17.99 -12.21 21.29
C ASN A 68 18.24 -13.72 21.48
N LYS A 69 17.35 -14.57 20.95
CA LYS A 69 17.54 -16.03 20.94
C LYS A 69 18.78 -16.45 20.14
N TYR A 70 18.97 -15.93 18.93
CA TYR A 70 20.14 -16.22 18.08
C TYR A 70 21.46 -15.90 18.81
N PHE A 71 21.55 -14.75 19.49
CA PHE A 71 22.72 -14.37 20.27
C PHE A 71 22.86 -15.14 21.60
N SER A 72 21.76 -15.56 22.25
CA SER A 72 21.83 -16.40 23.47
C SER A 72 22.33 -17.82 23.20
N GLU A 73 22.15 -18.33 21.97
CA GLU A 73 22.73 -19.59 21.49
C GLU A 73 24.23 -19.47 21.16
N GLY A 74 24.87 -18.33 21.45
CA GLY A 74 26.29 -18.10 21.21
C GLY A 74 26.65 -17.67 19.77
N ASN A 75 25.66 -17.50 18.88
CA ASN A 75 25.91 -16.99 17.54
C ASN A 75 26.24 -15.48 17.57
N TYR A 76 26.93 -15.01 16.54
CA TYR A 76 27.32 -13.61 16.41
C TYR A 76 27.07 -13.12 14.97
N ALA A 77 26.38 -11.98 14.84
CA ALA A 77 26.20 -11.28 13.57
C ALA A 77 26.86 -9.89 13.61
N ARG A 78 27.63 -9.57 12.57
CA ARG A 78 28.23 -8.26 12.29
C ARG A 78 27.19 -7.30 11.72
N LYS A 79 27.51 -6.00 11.72
CA LYS A 79 26.66 -4.95 11.13
C LYS A 79 26.26 -5.26 9.67
N TYR A 80 27.17 -5.78 8.84
CA TYR A 80 26.86 -6.08 7.43
C TYR A 80 25.85 -7.23 7.25
N GLU A 81 25.83 -8.23 8.13
CA GLU A 81 24.83 -9.30 8.12
C GLU A 81 23.45 -8.76 8.54
N LEU A 82 23.41 -7.85 9.53
CA LEU A 82 22.19 -7.16 9.96
C LEU A 82 21.66 -6.22 8.87
N ASP A 83 22.53 -5.42 8.23
CA ASP A 83 22.19 -4.58 7.08
C ASP A 83 21.65 -5.41 5.90
N THR A 84 22.22 -6.60 5.66
CA THR A 84 21.73 -7.55 4.65
C THR A 84 20.35 -8.07 5.00
N CYS A 85 20.12 -8.47 6.27
CA CYS A 85 18.79 -8.89 6.74
C CYS A 85 17.76 -7.75 6.60
N ILE A 86 18.11 -6.51 6.95
CA ILE A 86 17.24 -5.33 6.79
C ILE A 86 16.90 -5.09 5.31
N TRP A 87 17.89 -5.19 4.41
CA TRP A 87 17.64 -5.05 2.96
C TRP A 87 16.71 -6.15 2.43
N GLN A 88 16.93 -7.41 2.80
CA GLN A 88 16.07 -8.52 2.39
C GLN A 88 14.65 -8.37 2.95
N LEU A 89 14.49 -8.08 4.24
CA LEU A 89 13.18 -7.87 4.87
C LEU A 89 12.42 -6.70 4.21
N ARG A 90 13.10 -5.58 3.90
CA ARG A 90 12.51 -4.46 3.14
C ARG A 90 12.11 -4.87 1.72
N ARG A 91 12.95 -5.63 1.00
CA ARG A 91 12.66 -6.13 -0.36
C ARG A 91 11.44 -7.06 -0.39
N PHE A 92 11.24 -7.87 0.65
CA PHE A 92 10.07 -8.74 0.78
C PHE A 92 8.91 -8.12 1.57
N GLY A 93 8.85 -6.79 1.68
CA GLY A 93 7.71 -6.04 2.23
C GLY A 93 7.55 -6.08 3.76
N LYS A 94 8.45 -6.75 4.49
CA LYS A 94 8.40 -6.90 5.95
C LYS A 94 9.00 -5.68 6.65
N ALA A 95 8.34 -4.54 6.51
CA ALA A 95 8.78 -3.28 7.10
C ALA A 95 8.88 -3.35 8.63
N ASP A 96 7.95 -4.03 9.29
CA ASP A 96 7.86 -4.15 10.76
C ASP A 96 9.05 -4.93 11.32
N HIS A 97 9.33 -6.12 10.75
CA HIS A 97 10.51 -6.91 11.11
C HIS A 97 11.81 -6.17 10.78
N ALA A 98 11.88 -5.46 9.66
CA ALA A 98 13.06 -4.64 9.33
C ALA A 98 13.29 -3.50 10.33
N LEU A 99 12.22 -2.83 10.79
CA LEU A 99 12.30 -1.81 11.82
C LEU A 99 12.76 -2.41 13.16
N GLN A 100 12.14 -3.51 13.59
CA GLN A 100 12.51 -4.23 14.81
C GLN A 100 13.99 -4.64 14.85
N VAL A 101 14.58 -5.08 13.72
CA VAL A 101 16.03 -5.35 13.63
C VAL A 101 16.84 -4.07 13.88
N MET A 102 16.46 -2.93 13.32
CA MET A 102 17.18 -1.67 13.54
C MET A 102 16.97 -1.09 14.96
N GLU A 103 15.81 -1.28 15.57
CA GLU A 103 15.53 -0.90 16.97
C GLU A 103 16.36 -1.75 17.95
N TRP A 104 16.54 -3.04 17.65
CA TRP A 104 17.49 -3.90 18.35
C TRP A 104 18.94 -3.39 18.22
N MET A 105 19.35 -2.97 17.01
CA MET A 105 20.69 -2.40 16.79
C MET A 105 20.93 -1.10 17.57
N GLN A 106 19.92 -0.24 17.69
CA GLN A 106 19.98 0.98 18.52
C GLN A 106 20.08 0.64 20.01
N THR A 107 19.28 -0.32 20.50
CA THR A 107 19.37 -0.83 21.88
C THR A 107 20.76 -1.38 22.21
N ARG A 108 21.41 -2.04 21.24
CA ARG A 108 22.79 -2.54 21.33
C ARG A 108 23.86 -1.46 21.07
N LYS A 109 23.47 -0.18 20.93
CA LYS A 109 24.34 0.99 20.66
C LYS A 109 25.26 0.83 19.44
N ILE A 110 24.83 0.08 18.42
CA ILE A 110 25.56 -0.06 17.16
C ILE A 110 25.54 1.29 16.43
N LYS A 111 26.71 1.84 16.10
CA LYS A 111 26.84 3.12 15.40
C LYS A 111 26.16 3.06 14.03
N PHE A 112 25.27 4.02 13.77
CA PHE A 112 24.60 4.21 12.48
C PHE A 112 25.36 5.25 11.65
N HIS A 113 25.47 5.01 10.34
CA HIS A 113 25.81 6.06 9.39
C HIS A 113 24.58 6.96 9.14
N PRO A 114 24.70 8.21 8.65
CA PRO A 114 23.53 9.00 8.22
C PRO A 114 22.65 8.26 7.19
N THR A 115 23.25 7.42 6.34
CA THR A 115 22.52 6.50 5.44
C THR A 115 21.69 5.45 6.19
N ASP A 116 22.11 5.01 7.37
CA ASP A 116 21.35 4.10 8.23
C ASP A 116 20.23 4.83 8.98
N HIS A 117 20.49 6.05 9.45
CA HIS A 117 19.44 6.94 9.96
C HIS A 117 18.37 7.21 8.88
N ALA A 118 18.76 7.36 7.61
CA ALA A 118 17.85 7.49 6.47
C ALA A 118 17.02 6.22 6.19
N LYS A 119 17.62 5.02 6.25
CA LYS A 119 16.89 3.73 6.21
C LYS A 119 15.87 3.64 7.36
N PHE A 120 16.28 4.03 8.57
CA PHE A 120 15.46 3.98 9.77
C PHE A 120 14.27 4.93 9.69
N LEU A 121 14.49 6.17 9.24
CA LEU A 121 13.43 7.17 9.08
C LEU A 121 12.35 6.70 8.09
N ASP A 122 12.74 6.13 6.95
CA ASP A 122 11.81 5.53 5.98
C ASP A 122 11.00 4.36 6.60
N LEU A 123 11.62 3.53 7.44
CA LEU A 123 10.94 2.43 8.14
C LEU A 123 9.99 2.93 9.24
N VAL A 124 10.45 3.84 10.11
CA VAL A 124 9.64 4.47 11.16
C VAL A 124 8.43 5.15 10.56
N SER A 125 8.59 5.91 9.46
CA SER A 125 7.44 6.55 8.81
C SER A 125 6.45 5.57 8.19
N LYS A 126 6.87 4.37 7.78
CA LYS A 126 6.01 3.33 7.20
C LYS A 126 5.24 2.54 8.27
N VAL A 127 5.87 2.26 9.41
CA VAL A 127 5.34 1.38 10.47
C VAL A 127 4.67 2.17 11.60
N LYS A 128 5.25 3.32 11.98
CA LYS A 128 4.82 4.17 13.12
C LYS A 128 4.28 5.54 12.69
N GLY A 129 4.08 5.74 11.39
CA GLY A 129 3.55 6.96 10.79
C GLY A 129 4.52 8.15 10.77
N ILE A 130 4.16 9.19 10.03
CA ILE A 130 5.04 10.33 9.78
C ILE A 130 5.48 11.07 11.06
N SER A 131 4.59 11.24 12.05
CA SER A 131 4.90 11.94 13.30
C SER A 131 6.05 11.29 14.08
N ALA A 132 6.16 9.96 14.05
CA ALA A 132 7.27 9.24 14.68
C ALA A 132 8.60 9.51 13.95
N ALA A 133 8.57 9.66 12.62
CA ALA A 133 9.75 10.00 11.82
C ALA A 133 10.15 11.47 11.98
N GLU A 134 9.20 12.39 12.13
CA GLU A 134 9.49 13.81 12.47
C GLU A 134 10.17 13.92 13.84
N ASN A 135 9.65 13.21 14.85
CA ASN A 135 10.26 13.15 16.18
C ASN A 135 11.67 12.54 16.13
N TYR A 136 11.85 11.43 15.40
CA TYR A 136 13.16 10.79 15.24
C TYR A 136 14.17 11.73 14.57
N PHE A 137 13.80 12.37 13.45
CA PHE A 137 14.67 13.30 12.74
C PHE A 137 15.05 14.51 13.61
N SER A 138 14.09 15.05 14.36
CA SER A 138 14.33 16.17 15.28
C SER A 138 15.33 15.81 16.39
N GLY A 139 15.28 14.57 16.88
CA GLY A 139 16.21 14.02 17.87
C GLY A 139 17.59 13.61 17.35
N LEU A 140 17.86 13.69 16.03
CA LEU A 140 19.19 13.41 15.49
C LEU A 140 20.18 14.54 15.85
N PRO A 141 21.44 14.25 16.21
CA PRO A 141 22.48 15.27 16.29
C PRO A 141 22.71 15.88 14.90
N GLU A 142 23.11 17.15 14.81
CA GLU A 142 23.23 17.84 13.51
C GLU A 142 24.29 17.18 12.60
N SER A 143 25.31 16.55 13.18
CA SER A 143 26.30 15.73 12.45
C SER A 143 25.72 14.47 11.79
N ALA A 144 24.48 14.08 12.11
CA ALA A 144 23.73 13.01 11.45
C ALA A 144 22.67 13.54 10.47
N LYS A 145 22.38 14.86 10.44
CA LYS A 145 21.40 15.49 9.55
C LYS A 145 22.01 15.84 8.19
N ASP A 146 22.44 14.83 7.46
CA ASP A 146 23.03 14.94 6.13
C ASP A 146 22.00 14.98 4.97
N ARG A 147 22.48 15.10 3.73
CA ARG A 147 21.69 14.96 2.49
C ARG A 147 20.85 13.67 2.44
N SER A 148 21.34 12.54 2.96
CA SER A 148 20.60 11.27 3.00
C SER A 148 19.38 11.33 3.92
N THR A 149 19.52 11.86 5.14
CA THR A 149 18.45 11.93 6.14
C THR A 149 17.42 13.01 5.78
N TYR A 150 17.85 14.20 5.34
CA TYR A 150 16.96 15.21 4.76
C TYR A 150 16.19 14.67 3.55
N GLY A 151 16.87 13.97 2.63
CA GLY A 151 16.25 13.33 1.47
C GLY A 151 15.27 12.20 1.84
N ALA A 152 15.52 11.46 2.92
CA ALA A 152 14.62 10.43 3.43
C ALA A 152 13.35 11.03 4.06
N LEU A 153 13.47 12.13 4.84
CA LEU A 153 12.32 12.83 5.37
C LEU A 153 11.46 13.44 4.25
N LEU A 154 12.09 14.01 3.22
CA LEU A 154 11.40 14.50 2.04
C LEU A 154 10.65 13.37 1.31
N ASN A 155 11.27 12.20 1.10
CA ASN A 155 10.60 11.04 0.52
C ASN A 155 9.38 10.59 1.36
N CYS A 156 9.46 10.68 2.70
CA CYS A 156 8.32 10.39 3.56
C CYS A 156 7.19 11.41 3.38
N TYR A 157 7.47 12.73 3.37
CA TYR A 157 6.45 13.73 3.05
C TYR A 157 5.84 13.55 1.65
N CYS A 158 6.67 13.22 0.65
CA CYS A 158 6.22 12.93 -0.72
C CYS A 158 5.44 11.61 -0.86
N ARG A 159 5.56 10.68 0.09
CA ARG A 159 4.75 9.45 0.16
C ARG A 159 3.40 9.73 0.80
N GLU A 160 3.38 10.38 1.96
CA GLU A 160 2.16 10.75 2.68
C GLU A 160 1.40 11.94 2.05
N LYS A 161 1.79 12.37 0.84
CA LYS A 161 1.25 13.49 0.06
C LYS A 161 1.27 14.86 0.77
N LEU A 162 2.11 15.03 1.79
CA LEU A 162 2.22 16.24 2.64
C LEU A 162 2.98 17.37 1.92
N ALA A 163 2.35 17.94 0.89
CA ALA A 163 3.00 18.85 -0.04
C ALA A 163 3.56 20.13 0.59
N GLU A 164 2.87 20.72 1.57
CA GLU A 164 3.36 21.92 2.28
C GLU A 164 4.71 21.63 2.96
N LYS A 165 4.79 20.53 3.72
CA LYS A 165 6.00 20.09 4.41
C LYS A 165 7.10 19.66 3.46
N ALA A 166 6.74 18.98 2.36
CA ALA A 166 7.69 18.59 1.32
C ALA A 166 8.35 19.82 0.67
N GLN A 167 7.57 20.87 0.39
CA GLN A 167 8.08 22.13 -0.14
C GLN A 167 8.98 22.85 0.86
N THR A 168 8.53 23.11 2.10
CA THR A 168 9.35 23.82 3.08
C THR A 168 10.64 23.06 3.42
N LEU A 169 10.62 21.73 3.40
CA LEU A 169 11.84 20.93 3.54
C LEU A 169 12.75 21.03 2.30
N PHE A 170 12.19 21.07 1.08
CA PHE A 170 12.96 21.30 -0.14
C PHE A 170 13.63 22.69 -0.12
N GLU A 171 12.91 23.75 0.26
CA GLU A 171 13.43 25.11 0.39
C GLU A 171 14.59 25.18 1.41
N LYS A 172 14.46 24.46 2.54
CA LYS A 172 15.57 24.28 3.49
C LYS A 172 16.74 23.50 2.87
N MET A 173 16.49 22.42 2.14
CA MET A 173 17.55 21.67 1.45
C MET A 173 18.27 22.50 0.38
N ASP A 174 17.57 23.44 -0.28
CA ASP A 174 18.11 24.26 -1.37
C ASP A 174 19.01 25.38 -0.83
N SER A 175 18.55 26.07 0.23
CA SER A 175 19.37 27.03 0.99
C SER A 175 20.56 26.41 1.74
N MET A 176 20.52 25.09 1.99
CA MET A 176 21.66 24.30 2.47
C MET A 176 22.51 23.69 1.34
N HIS A 177 22.16 23.92 0.07
CA HIS A 177 22.81 23.36 -1.12
C HIS A 177 22.95 21.82 -1.14
N ILE A 178 22.02 21.10 -0.49
CA ILE A 178 21.96 19.62 -0.44
C ILE A 178 20.89 19.01 -1.36
N VAL A 179 20.29 19.82 -2.24
CA VAL A 179 19.37 19.37 -3.31
C VAL A 179 20.11 18.52 -4.34
N SER A 180 19.41 17.57 -4.96
CA SER A 180 19.95 16.69 -6.01
C SER A 180 18.83 16.04 -6.84
N SER A 181 19.19 15.27 -7.86
CA SER A 181 18.23 14.53 -8.70
C SER A 181 17.26 13.64 -7.91
N LEU A 182 17.70 13.04 -6.79
CA LEU A 182 16.79 12.29 -5.90
C LEU A 182 15.75 13.20 -5.22
N THR A 183 16.17 14.40 -4.82
CA THR A 183 15.34 15.43 -4.20
C THR A 183 14.25 15.91 -5.16
N PHE A 184 14.59 16.13 -6.43
CA PHE A 184 13.63 16.43 -7.49
C PHE A 184 12.73 15.23 -7.84
N ASN A 185 13.27 14.03 -7.98
CA ASN A 185 12.48 12.80 -8.23
C ASN A 185 11.41 12.56 -7.15
N ASN A 186 11.70 12.90 -5.89
CA ASN A 186 10.72 12.88 -4.80
C ASN A 186 9.58 13.89 -5.02
N LEU A 187 9.88 15.11 -5.47
CA LEU A 187 8.85 16.12 -5.79
C LEU A 187 8.04 15.76 -7.04
N MET A 188 8.69 15.28 -8.10
CA MET A 188 8.01 14.78 -9.31
C MET A 188 7.06 13.64 -8.94
N SER A 189 7.52 12.68 -8.12
CA SER A 189 6.69 11.58 -7.59
C SER A 189 5.51 12.08 -6.74
N LEU A 190 5.67 13.16 -5.97
CA LEU A 190 4.58 13.81 -5.23
C LEU A 190 3.55 14.43 -6.18
N CYS A 191 3.99 15.10 -7.25
CA CYS A 191 3.08 15.68 -8.26
C CYS A 191 2.24 14.58 -8.94
N MET A 192 2.88 13.48 -9.37
CA MET A 192 2.19 12.31 -9.91
C MET A 192 1.21 11.69 -8.90
N ARG A 193 1.59 11.55 -7.62
CA ARG A 193 0.70 11.04 -6.54
C ARG A 193 -0.45 11.99 -6.20
N ARG A 194 -0.37 13.27 -6.58
CA ARG A 194 -1.45 14.27 -6.46
C ARG A 194 -2.26 14.44 -7.75
N ASN A 195 -1.99 13.67 -8.80
CA ASN A 195 -2.61 13.80 -10.12
C ASN A 195 -2.39 15.19 -10.74
N MET A 196 -1.14 15.65 -10.71
CA MET A 196 -0.67 16.90 -11.34
C MET A 196 0.56 16.62 -12.24
N PRO A 197 0.44 15.78 -13.30
CA PRO A 197 1.56 15.42 -14.16
C PRO A 197 2.21 16.63 -14.86
N GLU A 198 1.45 17.69 -15.13
CA GLU A 198 1.90 18.95 -15.75
C GLU A 198 3.04 19.59 -14.95
N ALA A 199 2.96 19.48 -13.61
CA ALA A 199 3.95 20.05 -12.69
C ALA A 199 5.31 19.32 -12.72
N VAL A 200 5.41 18.17 -13.39
CA VAL A 200 6.68 17.46 -13.59
C VAL A 200 7.57 18.18 -14.61
N ILE A 201 6.98 18.76 -15.67
CA ILE A 201 7.73 19.45 -16.74
C ILE A 201 8.64 20.58 -16.19
N PRO A 202 8.15 21.57 -15.42
CA PRO A 202 9.02 22.64 -14.90
C PRO A 202 10.07 22.14 -13.89
N LEU A 203 9.81 21.04 -13.18
CA LEU A 203 10.81 20.43 -12.29
C LEU A 203 11.98 19.81 -13.08
N VAL A 204 11.72 19.20 -14.25
CA VAL A 204 12.78 18.69 -15.14
C VAL A 204 13.57 19.83 -15.77
N GLN A 205 12.91 20.91 -16.20
CA GLN A 205 13.61 22.08 -16.72
C GLN A 205 14.49 22.75 -15.64
N GLU A 206 14.03 22.81 -14.39
CA GLU A 206 14.85 23.28 -13.27
C GLU A 206 16.07 22.37 -13.02
N MET A 207 15.93 21.05 -13.16
CA MET A 207 17.08 20.13 -13.10
C MET A 207 18.10 20.41 -14.22
N LYS A 208 17.63 20.63 -15.46
CA LYS A 208 18.49 20.98 -16.60
C LYS A 208 19.21 22.31 -16.39
N ASN A 209 18.48 23.36 -15.98
CA ASN A 209 19.04 24.68 -15.65
C ASN A 209 20.14 24.62 -14.57
N ARG A 210 20.00 23.69 -13.60
CA ARG A 210 20.95 23.45 -12.51
C ARG A 210 22.06 22.45 -12.87
N ASN A 211 22.13 21.98 -14.12
CA ASN A 211 23.04 20.93 -14.59
C ASN A 211 23.00 19.64 -13.72
N LEU A 212 21.84 19.31 -13.16
CA LEU A 212 21.65 18.09 -12.36
C LEU A 212 21.44 16.88 -13.29
N PRO A 213 22.18 15.77 -13.10
CA PRO A 213 22.08 14.62 -13.99
C PRO A 213 20.68 13.99 -13.93
N LEU A 214 20.06 13.85 -15.11
CA LEU A 214 18.79 13.16 -15.31
C LEU A 214 19.07 11.65 -15.32
N GLY A 215 18.65 10.93 -14.28
CA GLY A 215 18.79 9.48 -14.22
C GLY A 215 17.61 8.75 -14.89
N VAL A 216 17.76 7.46 -15.19
CA VAL A 216 16.68 6.61 -15.74
C VAL A 216 15.36 6.74 -14.95
N HIS A 217 15.42 6.88 -13.61
CA HIS A 217 14.23 7.11 -12.79
C HIS A 217 13.54 8.47 -13.06
N THR A 218 14.33 9.51 -13.36
CA THR A 218 13.83 10.86 -13.71
C THR A 218 13.10 10.82 -15.06
N TYR A 219 13.74 10.23 -16.09
CA TYR A 219 13.10 10.01 -17.40
C TYR A 219 11.84 9.15 -17.28
N ASN A 220 11.87 8.05 -16.51
CA ASN A 220 10.70 7.21 -16.26
C ASN A 220 9.51 7.99 -15.65
N ILE A 221 9.75 8.86 -14.67
CA ILE A 221 8.67 9.71 -14.11
C ILE A 221 8.17 10.72 -15.16
N TRP A 222 9.07 11.32 -15.94
CA TRP A 222 8.73 12.33 -16.95
C TRP A 222 7.92 11.72 -18.12
N MET A 223 8.32 10.56 -18.64
CA MET A 223 7.52 9.75 -19.56
C MET A 223 6.15 9.41 -18.97
N THR A 224 6.11 8.98 -17.70
CA THR A 224 4.83 8.67 -17.03
C THR A 224 3.92 9.90 -16.92
N SER A 225 4.48 11.11 -16.80
CA SER A 225 3.71 12.36 -16.77
C SER A 225 3.03 12.67 -18.11
N TYR A 226 3.77 12.70 -19.22
CA TYR A 226 3.18 12.86 -20.56
C TYR A 226 2.17 11.75 -20.87
N SER A 227 2.48 10.51 -20.48
CA SER A 227 1.58 9.36 -20.58
C SER A 227 0.28 9.54 -19.78
N GLN A 228 0.27 10.28 -18.66
CA GLN A 228 -0.97 10.61 -17.92
C GLN A 228 -1.74 11.77 -18.56
N MET A 229 -1.05 12.71 -19.21
CA MET A 229 -1.65 13.78 -20.03
C MET A 229 -2.12 13.29 -21.41
N ASN A 230 -1.94 12.00 -21.72
CA ASN A 230 -2.19 11.35 -23.01
C ASN A 230 -1.38 11.92 -24.21
N ASP A 231 -0.30 12.66 -23.93
CA ASP A 231 0.66 13.15 -24.92
C ASP A 231 1.67 12.04 -25.25
N ILE A 232 1.37 11.22 -26.25
CA ILE A 232 2.25 10.12 -26.68
C ILE A 232 3.51 10.65 -27.36
N GLU A 233 3.43 11.76 -28.10
CA GLU A 233 4.62 12.39 -28.68
C GLU A 233 5.59 12.88 -27.60
N GLY A 234 5.06 13.40 -26.48
CA GLY A 234 5.84 13.76 -25.30
C GLY A 234 6.53 12.58 -24.65
N VAL A 235 5.92 11.39 -24.67
CA VAL A 235 6.58 10.15 -24.24
C VAL A 235 7.69 9.75 -25.21
N GLU A 236 7.44 9.80 -26.52
CA GLU A 236 8.40 9.46 -27.57
C GLU A 236 9.62 10.41 -27.54
N ARG A 237 9.41 11.73 -27.53
CA ARG A 237 10.47 12.76 -27.39
C ARG A 237 11.35 12.56 -26.15
N VAL A 238 10.74 12.24 -24.99
CA VAL A 238 11.50 12.02 -23.74
C VAL A 238 12.26 10.69 -23.77
N PHE A 239 11.74 9.68 -24.46
CA PHE A 239 12.44 8.42 -24.66
C PHE A 239 13.65 8.59 -25.58
N GLU A 240 13.51 9.33 -26.68
CA GLU A 240 14.61 9.70 -27.58
C GLU A 240 15.69 10.52 -26.87
N GLU A 241 15.30 11.53 -26.08
CA GLU A 241 16.26 12.30 -25.25
C GLU A 241 17.03 11.39 -24.27
N MET A 242 16.34 10.40 -23.67
CA MET A 242 16.98 9.41 -22.80
C MET A 242 17.98 8.51 -23.56
N GLN A 243 17.65 8.08 -24.79
CA GLN A 243 18.54 7.28 -25.64
C GLN A 243 19.81 8.06 -26.02
N VAL A 244 19.67 9.33 -26.41
CA VAL A 244 20.81 10.19 -26.79
C VAL A 244 21.71 10.48 -25.58
N ASN A 245 21.12 10.81 -24.42
CA ASN A 245 21.90 11.25 -23.25
C ASN A 245 22.54 10.10 -22.46
N ASN A 246 21.97 8.90 -22.47
CA ASN A 246 22.50 7.75 -21.71
C ASN A 246 23.12 6.65 -22.61
N GLY A 247 22.84 6.65 -23.91
CA GLY A 247 23.21 5.56 -24.82
C GLY A 247 22.29 4.34 -24.70
N GLU A 248 22.05 3.65 -25.82
CA GLU A 248 21.06 2.56 -25.87
C GLU A 248 21.36 1.39 -24.92
N GLU A 249 22.63 1.11 -24.61
CA GLU A 249 23.03 0.03 -23.69
C GLU A 249 22.58 0.27 -22.23
N GLN A 250 22.28 1.53 -21.88
CA GLN A 250 21.72 1.91 -20.57
C GLN A 250 20.19 1.89 -20.53
N ASN A 251 19.51 1.55 -21.63
CA ASN A 251 18.05 1.43 -21.68
C ASN A 251 17.56 0.22 -20.86
N SER A 252 17.38 0.45 -19.55
CA SER A 252 16.71 -0.49 -18.66
C SER A 252 15.37 -0.94 -19.24
N TRP A 253 15.03 -2.21 -19.03
CA TRP A 253 13.70 -2.79 -19.28
C TRP A 253 12.54 -1.91 -18.77
N THR A 254 12.77 -1.12 -17.71
CA THR A 254 11.78 -0.17 -17.16
C THR A 254 11.38 0.91 -18.15
N ALA A 255 12.30 1.43 -18.96
CA ALA A 255 12.01 2.49 -19.93
C ALA A 255 11.18 1.97 -21.11
N TYR A 256 11.56 0.81 -21.67
CA TYR A 256 10.76 0.11 -22.67
C TYR A 256 9.37 -0.29 -22.13
N SER A 257 9.28 -0.71 -20.86
CA SER A 257 8.00 -1.01 -20.20
C SER A 257 7.12 0.24 -20.03
N ASN A 258 7.70 1.40 -19.71
CA ASN A 258 6.96 2.65 -19.60
C ASN A 258 6.48 3.17 -20.97
N LEU A 259 7.31 3.02 -22.01
CA LEU A 259 6.93 3.32 -23.39
C LEU A 259 5.76 2.43 -23.84
N ALA A 260 5.86 1.10 -23.63
CA ALA A 260 4.78 0.17 -23.90
C ALA A 260 3.51 0.45 -23.07
N ALA A 261 3.65 0.85 -21.80
CA ALA A 261 2.53 1.24 -20.94
C ALA A 261 1.81 2.52 -21.43
N ALA A 262 2.53 3.45 -22.06
CA ALA A 262 1.94 4.61 -22.71
C ALA A 262 1.16 4.20 -23.97
N TYR A 263 1.75 3.40 -24.84
CA TYR A 263 1.08 2.87 -26.03
C TYR A 263 -0.17 2.05 -25.69
N VAL A 264 -0.13 1.20 -24.65
CA VAL A 264 -1.31 0.47 -24.12
C VAL A 264 -2.42 1.43 -23.68
N ARG A 265 -2.09 2.58 -23.07
CA ARG A 265 -3.08 3.56 -22.62
C ARG A 265 -3.75 4.30 -23.78
N ALA A 266 -2.98 4.63 -24.82
CA ALA A 266 -3.49 5.24 -26.05
C ALA A 266 -4.10 4.24 -27.05
N GLY A 267 -4.19 2.95 -26.71
CA GLY A 267 -4.74 1.91 -27.59
C GLY A 267 -3.84 1.50 -28.76
N LEU A 268 -2.60 1.99 -28.81
CA LEU A 268 -1.63 1.75 -29.90
C LEU A 268 -0.98 0.37 -29.79
N LYS A 269 -1.79 -0.69 -29.97
CA LYS A 269 -1.43 -2.09 -29.70
C LYS A 269 -0.13 -2.55 -30.39
N GLU A 270 0.05 -2.22 -31.67
CA GLU A 270 1.24 -2.65 -32.43
C GLU A 270 2.53 -2.02 -31.90
N LYS A 271 2.52 -0.70 -31.63
CA LYS A 271 3.63 0.00 -30.96
C LYS A 271 3.89 -0.59 -29.57
N ALA A 272 2.83 -0.93 -28.81
CA ALA A 272 2.95 -1.59 -27.52
C ALA A 272 3.65 -2.95 -27.61
N GLU A 273 3.20 -3.87 -28.48
CA GLU A 273 3.81 -5.19 -28.62
C GLU A 273 5.25 -5.14 -29.16
N SER A 274 5.57 -4.16 -30.01
CA SER A 274 6.95 -3.85 -30.41
C SER A 274 7.82 -3.45 -29.20
N GLY A 275 7.30 -2.60 -28.31
CA GLY A 275 7.95 -2.25 -27.04
C GLY A 275 8.12 -3.44 -26.10
N LEU A 276 7.12 -4.31 -25.98
CA LEU A 276 7.19 -5.51 -25.14
C LEU A 276 8.21 -6.54 -25.65
N LYS A 277 8.37 -6.69 -26.97
CA LYS A 277 9.45 -7.50 -27.56
C LYS A 277 10.84 -6.96 -27.21
N LYS A 278 11.02 -5.64 -27.09
CA LYS A 278 12.27 -5.04 -26.57
C LYS A 278 12.48 -5.33 -25.08
N VAL A 279 11.42 -5.31 -24.26
CA VAL A 279 11.49 -5.74 -22.84
C VAL A 279 11.92 -7.21 -22.72
N GLU A 280 11.40 -8.10 -23.57
CA GLU A 280 11.80 -9.51 -23.59
C GLU A 280 13.26 -9.73 -24.00
N ALA A 281 13.76 -9.01 -25.00
CA ALA A 281 15.17 -9.08 -25.39
C ALA A 281 16.09 -8.64 -24.23
N GLU A 282 15.72 -7.59 -23.49
CA GLU A 282 16.47 -7.13 -22.31
C GLU A 282 16.40 -8.13 -21.14
N ILE A 283 15.27 -8.80 -20.93
CA ILE A 283 15.16 -9.92 -19.97
C ILE A 283 16.12 -11.06 -20.34
N GLN A 284 16.18 -11.44 -21.62
CA GLN A 284 17.10 -12.47 -22.11
C GLN A 284 18.56 -12.04 -21.90
N ARG A 285 18.90 -10.77 -22.17
CA ARG A 285 20.24 -10.20 -21.93
C ARG A 285 20.63 -10.22 -20.44
N MET A 286 19.69 -9.95 -19.53
CA MET A 286 19.91 -10.03 -18.08
C MET A 286 20.04 -11.48 -17.57
N GLY A 287 19.41 -12.44 -18.24
CA GLY A 287 19.47 -13.87 -17.89
C GLY A 287 19.15 -14.15 -16.42
N HIS A 288 20.00 -14.92 -15.74
CA HIS A 288 19.85 -15.25 -14.31
C HIS A 288 19.93 -14.05 -13.34
N ARG A 289 20.25 -12.82 -13.81
CA ARG A 289 20.18 -11.60 -12.99
C ARG A 289 18.79 -10.95 -13.01
N CYS A 290 17.90 -11.36 -13.91
CA CYS A 290 16.54 -10.84 -14.00
C CYS A 290 15.73 -11.23 -12.75
N ASP A 291 15.07 -10.26 -12.10
CA ASP A 291 14.06 -10.55 -11.07
C ASP A 291 12.71 -10.94 -11.72
N ARG A 292 11.67 -11.15 -10.92
CA ARG A 292 10.30 -11.41 -11.38
C ARG A 292 9.62 -10.17 -11.95
N GLU A 293 10.04 -8.97 -11.53
CA GLU A 293 9.35 -7.71 -11.86
C GLU A 293 9.19 -7.46 -13.37
N PRO A 294 10.21 -7.67 -14.25
CA PRO A 294 10.04 -7.45 -15.69
C PRO A 294 8.96 -8.35 -16.31
N TYR A 295 8.86 -9.60 -15.86
CA TYR A 295 7.80 -10.53 -16.27
C TYR A 295 6.41 -10.08 -15.78
N HIS A 296 6.33 -9.42 -14.63
CA HIS A 296 5.06 -8.85 -14.12
C HIS A 296 4.58 -7.70 -15.01
N TYR A 297 5.48 -6.82 -15.45
CA TYR A 297 5.14 -5.78 -16.42
C TYR A 297 4.71 -6.39 -17.76
N LEU A 298 5.44 -7.38 -18.30
CA LEU A 298 5.05 -8.07 -19.54
C LEU A 298 3.64 -8.68 -19.45
N ILE A 299 3.34 -9.44 -18.40
CA ILE A 299 2.01 -10.06 -18.20
C ILE A 299 0.92 -8.99 -18.14
N SER A 300 1.12 -7.93 -17.37
CA SER A 300 0.13 -6.85 -17.22
C SER A 300 -0.09 -6.02 -18.49
N LEU A 301 0.96 -5.87 -19.31
CA LEU A 301 0.93 -5.07 -20.54
C LEU A 301 0.46 -5.86 -21.78
N TYR A 302 0.76 -7.16 -21.90
CA TYR A 302 0.12 -8.03 -22.90
C TYR A 302 -1.38 -8.22 -22.60
N ALA A 303 -1.79 -8.25 -21.33
CA ALA A 303 -3.21 -8.13 -20.98
C ALA A 303 -3.79 -6.75 -21.34
N GLY A 304 -2.95 -5.73 -21.45
CA GLY A 304 -3.28 -4.41 -21.98
C GLY A 304 -3.49 -4.37 -23.50
N THR A 305 -2.76 -5.17 -24.28
CA THR A 305 -2.98 -5.31 -25.74
C THR A 305 -4.11 -6.28 -26.09
N SER A 306 -4.78 -6.87 -25.09
CA SER A 306 -5.77 -7.95 -25.22
C SER A 306 -5.18 -9.30 -25.67
N ASN A 307 -3.86 -9.52 -25.51
CA ASN A 307 -3.18 -10.69 -26.04
C ASN A 307 -3.04 -11.83 -25.01
N LEU A 308 -4.09 -12.65 -24.90
CA LEU A 308 -4.18 -13.75 -23.93
C LEU A 308 -3.12 -14.84 -24.16
N ALA A 309 -2.76 -15.14 -25.41
CA ALA A 309 -1.75 -16.15 -25.75
C ALA A 309 -0.37 -15.75 -25.20
N GLU A 310 0.00 -14.48 -25.35
CA GLU A 310 1.26 -13.94 -24.83
C GLU A 310 1.29 -13.89 -23.30
N VAL A 311 0.19 -13.53 -22.65
CA VAL A 311 0.03 -13.63 -21.19
C VAL A 311 0.34 -15.04 -20.69
N TYR A 312 -0.19 -16.08 -21.34
CA TYR A 312 0.14 -17.48 -21.01
C TYR A 312 1.58 -17.88 -21.31
N ARG A 313 2.16 -17.41 -22.43
CA ARG A 313 3.57 -17.68 -22.77
C ARG A 313 4.51 -17.11 -21.70
N ILE A 314 4.35 -15.85 -21.32
CA ILE A 314 5.18 -15.21 -20.30
C ILE A 314 4.96 -15.85 -18.93
N TRP A 315 3.73 -16.22 -18.57
CA TRP A 315 3.45 -16.96 -17.32
C TRP A 315 4.18 -18.31 -17.26
N LYS A 316 4.20 -19.07 -18.37
CA LYS A 316 4.94 -20.33 -18.48
C LYS A 316 6.45 -20.12 -18.34
N ILE A 317 7.00 -19.06 -18.95
CA ILE A 317 8.42 -18.70 -18.82
C ILE A 317 8.77 -18.27 -17.38
N LEU A 318 7.91 -17.50 -16.72
CA LEU A 318 8.12 -17.14 -15.31
C LEU A 318 8.11 -18.38 -14.40
N LYS A 319 7.20 -19.33 -14.61
CA LYS A 319 7.18 -20.60 -13.86
C LYS A 319 8.42 -21.47 -14.12
N SER A 320 8.97 -21.50 -15.33
CA SER A 320 10.22 -22.25 -15.59
C SER A 320 11.45 -21.55 -15.03
N SER A 321 11.47 -20.22 -15.01
CA SER A 321 12.59 -19.41 -14.51
C SER A 321 12.69 -19.41 -12.97
N PHE A 322 11.58 -19.57 -12.25
CA PHE A 322 11.53 -19.45 -10.80
C PHE A 322 10.86 -20.66 -10.13
N LYS A 323 11.66 -21.45 -9.40
CA LYS A 323 11.23 -22.66 -8.64
C LYS A 323 10.03 -22.47 -7.69
N VAL A 324 9.68 -21.23 -7.34
CA VAL A 324 8.53 -20.89 -6.50
C VAL A 324 7.89 -19.61 -7.04
N THR A 325 6.62 -19.73 -7.44
CA THR A 325 5.69 -18.61 -7.70
C THR A 325 5.36 -17.94 -6.37
N ASN A 326 5.51 -16.61 -6.27
CA ASN A 326 5.09 -15.86 -5.09
C ASN A 326 3.71 -15.21 -5.31
N ASN A 327 3.02 -14.86 -4.22
CA ASN A 327 1.69 -14.25 -4.26
C ASN A 327 1.63 -13.01 -5.18
N THR A 328 2.70 -12.21 -5.28
CA THR A 328 2.79 -11.09 -6.23
C THR A 328 2.69 -11.54 -7.69
N SER A 329 3.40 -12.61 -8.07
CA SER A 329 3.34 -13.14 -9.45
C SER A 329 1.95 -13.67 -9.78
N THR A 330 1.36 -14.44 -8.86
CA THR A 330 -0.01 -14.94 -9.01
C THR A 330 -1.01 -13.79 -9.09
N LEU A 331 -0.88 -12.75 -8.25
CA LEU A 331 -1.76 -11.59 -8.25
C LEU A 331 -1.75 -10.86 -9.59
N ILE A 332 -0.57 -10.62 -10.16
CA ILE A 332 -0.44 -9.97 -11.47
C ILE A 332 -1.07 -10.83 -12.58
N MET A 333 -0.86 -12.15 -12.56
CA MET A 333 -1.48 -13.06 -13.53
C MET A 333 -3.01 -13.08 -13.39
N ILE A 334 -3.53 -13.20 -12.18
CA ILE A 334 -4.96 -13.27 -11.87
C ILE A 334 -5.67 -11.95 -12.18
N GLN A 335 -5.05 -10.80 -11.88
CA GLN A 335 -5.55 -9.48 -12.32
C GLN A 335 -5.52 -9.33 -13.86
N SER A 336 -4.55 -9.93 -14.52
CA SER A 336 -4.42 -9.89 -15.99
C SER A 336 -5.47 -10.76 -16.68
N LEU A 337 -5.77 -11.95 -16.16
CA LEU A 337 -6.89 -12.77 -16.65
C LEU A 337 -8.25 -12.13 -16.36
N ALA A 338 -8.45 -11.51 -15.20
CA ALA A 338 -9.68 -10.76 -14.91
C ALA A 338 -9.88 -9.52 -15.80
N ARG A 339 -8.78 -8.93 -16.32
CA ARG A 339 -8.84 -7.87 -17.35
C ARG A 339 -9.21 -8.42 -18.73
N LEU A 340 -8.86 -9.67 -19.02
CA LEU A 340 -9.13 -10.35 -20.30
C LEU A 340 -10.44 -11.17 -20.31
N ASP A 341 -11.14 -11.23 -19.17
CA ASP A 341 -12.33 -12.06 -18.92
C ASP A 341 -12.15 -13.59 -19.05
N ASP A 342 -10.91 -14.08 -19.02
CA ASP A 342 -10.62 -15.53 -19.03
C ASP A 342 -10.92 -16.16 -17.66
N ILE A 343 -12.19 -16.50 -17.44
CA ILE A 343 -12.71 -17.07 -16.19
C ILE A 343 -12.19 -18.50 -15.92
N ASP A 344 -12.01 -19.33 -16.95
CA ASP A 344 -11.56 -20.72 -16.78
C ASP A 344 -10.08 -20.79 -16.42
N GLY A 345 -9.27 -19.98 -17.10
CA GLY A 345 -7.88 -19.72 -16.74
C GLY A 345 -7.72 -19.15 -15.34
N PHE A 346 -8.57 -18.17 -15.00
CA PHE A 346 -8.60 -17.55 -13.68
C PHE A 346 -8.86 -18.58 -12.59
N LYS A 347 -9.94 -19.38 -12.71
CA LYS A 347 -10.30 -20.45 -11.77
C LYS A 347 -9.14 -21.41 -11.55
N LYS A 348 -8.53 -21.90 -12.64
CA LYS A 348 -7.43 -22.86 -12.60
C LYS A 348 -6.21 -22.33 -11.84
N ILE A 349 -5.80 -21.09 -12.08
CA ILE A 349 -4.61 -20.49 -11.42
C ILE A 349 -4.93 -20.07 -9.97
N PHE A 350 -6.16 -19.67 -9.68
CA PHE A 350 -6.59 -19.37 -8.31
C PHE A 350 -6.65 -20.63 -7.45
N GLN A 351 -7.19 -21.74 -7.96
CA GLN A 351 -7.21 -23.04 -7.27
C GLN A 351 -5.79 -23.60 -7.07
N GLU A 352 -4.91 -23.53 -8.08
CA GLU A 352 -3.49 -23.87 -7.94
C GLU A 352 -2.84 -23.08 -6.79
N TRP A 353 -3.17 -21.79 -6.67
CA TRP A 353 -2.68 -20.94 -5.58
C TRP A 353 -3.29 -21.29 -4.22
N GLU A 354 -4.60 -21.50 -4.07
CA GLU A 354 -5.22 -21.82 -2.77
C GLU A 354 -4.73 -23.13 -2.15
N ILE A 355 -4.29 -24.07 -2.99
CA ILE A 355 -3.65 -25.34 -2.60
C ILE A 355 -2.18 -25.13 -2.22
N THR A 356 -1.44 -24.27 -2.94
CA THR A 356 0.01 -24.07 -2.77
C THR A 356 0.40 -22.92 -1.83
N CYS A 357 -0.55 -22.09 -1.40
CA CYS A 357 -0.27 -20.89 -0.62
C CYS A 357 0.25 -21.23 0.79
N SER A 358 1.44 -20.72 1.14
CA SER A 358 1.95 -20.77 2.53
C SER A 358 1.60 -19.53 3.36
N SER A 359 0.90 -18.57 2.75
CA SER A 359 0.28 -17.41 3.40
C SER A 359 -0.85 -16.89 2.51
N TYR A 360 -2.08 -16.90 3.01
CA TYR A 360 -3.26 -16.47 2.26
C TYR A 360 -3.21 -14.94 2.04
N ASP A 361 -3.41 -14.48 0.81
CA ASP A 361 -3.27 -13.07 0.42
C ASP A 361 -4.65 -12.49 0.13
N LEU A 362 -5.10 -11.60 1.01
CA LEU A 362 -6.43 -10.99 0.92
C LEU A 362 -6.65 -10.16 -0.36
N ARG A 363 -5.57 -9.79 -1.08
CA ARG A 363 -5.65 -9.11 -2.40
C ARG A 363 -6.00 -10.09 -3.52
N LEU A 364 -5.45 -11.31 -3.44
CA LEU A 364 -5.78 -12.40 -4.37
C LEU A 364 -7.24 -12.82 -4.18
N ALA A 365 -7.63 -13.09 -2.93
CA ALA A 365 -9.01 -13.45 -2.59
C ALA A 365 -10.01 -12.35 -2.97
N LYS A 366 -9.71 -11.06 -2.73
CA LYS A 366 -10.55 -9.94 -3.20
C LYS A 366 -10.68 -9.89 -4.73
N THR A 367 -9.61 -10.18 -5.46
CA THR A 367 -9.64 -10.23 -6.93
C THR A 367 -10.52 -11.39 -7.42
N ALA A 368 -10.49 -12.54 -6.74
CA ALA A 368 -11.38 -13.68 -7.02
C ALA A 368 -12.85 -13.37 -6.75
N ILE A 369 -13.19 -12.83 -5.57
CA ILE A 369 -14.56 -12.40 -5.25
C ILE A 369 -15.08 -11.43 -6.32
N MET A 370 -14.28 -10.44 -6.74
CA MET A 370 -14.68 -9.50 -7.80
C MET A 370 -14.88 -10.17 -9.17
N MET A 371 -13.99 -11.07 -9.58
CA MET A 371 -14.09 -11.77 -10.87
C MET A 371 -15.27 -12.72 -10.93
N TYR A 372 -15.51 -13.48 -9.85
CA TYR A 372 -16.62 -14.41 -9.73
C TYR A 372 -17.96 -13.69 -9.66
N VAL A 373 -18.07 -12.62 -8.85
CA VAL A 373 -19.25 -11.75 -8.80
C VAL A 373 -19.58 -11.15 -10.17
N LYS A 374 -18.58 -10.62 -10.90
CA LYS A 374 -18.76 -10.07 -12.26
C LYS A 374 -19.36 -11.11 -13.23
N ASN A 375 -18.94 -12.37 -13.11
CA ASN A 375 -19.38 -13.48 -13.95
C ASN A 375 -20.62 -14.23 -13.40
N GLY A 376 -21.26 -13.74 -12.33
CA GLY A 376 -22.45 -14.39 -11.73
C GLY A 376 -22.17 -15.70 -10.98
N LEU A 377 -20.90 -16.01 -10.71
CA LEU A 377 -20.42 -17.23 -10.08
C LEU A 377 -20.42 -17.09 -8.55
N ILE A 378 -21.62 -16.91 -8.00
CA ILE A 378 -21.78 -16.40 -6.63
C ILE A 378 -21.34 -17.42 -5.57
N LYS A 379 -21.54 -18.72 -5.80
CA LYS A 379 -21.10 -19.77 -4.87
C LYS A 379 -19.58 -19.76 -4.71
N GLU A 380 -18.84 -19.65 -5.82
CA GLU A 380 -17.38 -19.55 -5.77
C GLU A 380 -16.89 -18.24 -5.12
N ALA A 381 -17.68 -17.16 -5.15
CA ALA A 381 -17.40 -15.94 -4.41
C ALA A 381 -17.63 -16.11 -2.88
N GLU A 382 -18.66 -16.86 -2.50
CA GLU A 382 -18.96 -17.22 -1.11
C GLU A 382 -17.91 -18.19 -0.54
N ASP A 383 -17.52 -19.24 -1.27
CA ASP A 383 -16.45 -20.18 -0.91
C ASP A 383 -15.13 -19.46 -0.58
N VAL A 384 -14.79 -18.41 -1.34
CA VAL A 384 -13.59 -17.60 -1.09
C VAL A 384 -13.73 -16.74 0.17
N ILE A 385 -14.91 -16.20 0.47
CA ILE A 385 -15.16 -15.49 1.74
C ILE A 385 -15.06 -16.47 2.91
N ASP A 386 -15.63 -17.67 2.76
CA ASP A 386 -15.54 -18.75 3.76
C ASP A 386 -14.08 -19.18 4.00
N ASN A 387 -13.25 -19.26 2.94
CA ASN A 387 -11.81 -19.47 3.07
C ASN A 387 -11.09 -18.30 3.76
N ILE A 388 -11.47 -17.05 3.51
CA ILE A 388 -10.94 -15.87 4.25
C ILE A 388 -11.25 -16.01 5.75
N LEU A 389 -12.52 -16.28 6.10
CA LEU A 389 -12.97 -16.40 7.50
C LEU A 389 -12.26 -17.54 8.23
N LYS A 390 -12.02 -18.66 7.56
CA LYS A 390 -11.32 -19.84 8.13
C LYS A 390 -9.80 -19.65 8.25
N ARG A 391 -9.16 -18.85 7.38
CA ARG A 391 -7.69 -18.76 7.26
C ARG A 391 -7.07 -17.45 7.76
N CYS A 392 -7.85 -16.39 7.98
CA CYS A 392 -7.36 -15.05 8.31
C CYS A 392 -8.03 -14.48 9.57
N LYS A 393 -7.56 -13.32 10.06
CA LYS A 393 -8.15 -12.55 11.17
C LYS A 393 -8.01 -11.06 10.88
N GLY A 394 -9.10 -10.29 10.94
CA GLY A 394 -9.10 -8.85 10.67
C GLY A 394 -10.45 -8.33 10.14
N PRO A 395 -10.54 -7.06 9.73
CA PRO A 395 -11.79 -6.45 9.28
C PRO A 395 -12.16 -6.89 7.85
N PHE A 396 -13.00 -7.93 7.75
CA PHE A 396 -13.32 -8.57 6.47
C PHE A 396 -14.27 -7.79 5.56
N TYR A 397 -14.95 -6.74 6.06
CA TYR A 397 -15.93 -5.95 5.29
C TYR A 397 -15.40 -5.49 3.92
N GLN A 398 -14.16 -4.98 3.87
CA GLN A 398 -13.55 -4.48 2.63
C GLN A 398 -13.26 -5.58 1.58
N HIS A 399 -13.42 -6.85 1.94
CA HIS A 399 -13.34 -8.04 1.08
C HIS A 399 -14.73 -8.58 0.72
N CYS A 400 -15.69 -8.54 1.64
CA CYS A 400 -17.09 -8.92 1.40
C CYS A 400 -17.88 -7.87 0.59
N LYS A 401 -17.45 -6.60 0.59
CA LYS A 401 -18.14 -5.47 -0.06
C LYS A 401 -18.58 -5.71 -1.53
N PRO A 402 -17.83 -6.38 -2.42
CA PRO A 402 -18.29 -6.66 -3.78
C PRO A 402 -19.48 -7.63 -3.83
N LEU A 403 -19.54 -8.61 -2.94
CA LEU A 403 -20.68 -9.54 -2.83
C LEU A 403 -21.91 -8.84 -2.22
N ILE A 404 -21.70 -8.01 -1.19
CA ILE A 404 -22.76 -7.16 -0.62
C ILE A 404 -23.36 -6.26 -1.71
N LEU A 405 -22.53 -5.62 -2.54
CA LEU A 405 -22.97 -4.84 -3.70
C LEU A 405 -23.81 -5.66 -4.67
N TYR A 406 -23.33 -6.83 -5.09
CA TYR A 406 -24.07 -7.71 -5.99
C TYR A 406 -25.44 -8.10 -5.44
N TYR A 407 -25.51 -8.50 -4.16
CA TYR A 407 -26.78 -8.86 -3.54
C TYR A 407 -27.73 -7.66 -3.40
N LEU A 408 -27.21 -6.46 -3.17
CA LEU A 408 -28.01 -5.23 -3.21
C LEU A 408 -28.52 -4.94 -4.63
N ASP A 409 -27.67 -4.98 -5.65
CA ASP A 409 -28.02 -4.74 -7.07
C ASP A 409 -29.02 -5.79 -7.63
N LYS A 410 -29.06 -6.99 -7.05
CA LYS A 410 -30.07 -8.03 -7.35
C LYS A 410 -31.32 -7.96 -6.46
N SER A 411 -31.47 -6.92 -5.63
CA SER A 411 -32.53 -6.76 -4.64
C SER A 411 -32.62 -7.88 -3.59
N GLN A 412 -31.57 -8.69 -3.44
CA GLN A 412 -31.44 -9.79 -2.47
C GLN A 412 -30.96 -9.26 -1.11
N VAL A 413 -31.72 -8.32 -0.57
CA VAL A 413 -31.38 -7.53 0.63
C VAL A 413 -30.99 -8.38 1.83
N ASP A 414 -31.70 -9.48 2.10
CA ASP A 414 -31.42 -10.34 3.25
C ASP A 414 -30.07 -11.07 3.16
N LEU A 415 -29.60 -11.41 1.96
CA LEU A 415 -28.26 -11.99 1.75
C LEU A 415 -27.17 -10.93 1.93
N ALA A 416 -27.37 -9.73 1.36
CA ALA A 416 -26.46 -8.59 1.56
C ALA A 416 -26.29 -8.26 3.05
N LEU A 417 -27.40 -8.26 3.81
CA LEU A 417 -27.42 -8.01 5.25
C LEU A 417 -26.85 -9.17 6.06
N GLY A 418 -26.98 -10.41 5.60
CA GLY A 418 -26.29 -11.58 6.17
C GLY A 418 -24.76 -11.46 6.09
N CYS A 419 -24.23 -11.18 4.90
CA CYS A 419 -22.81 -10.94 4.67
C CYS A 419 -22.29 -9.75 5.51
N LEU A 420 -23.08 -8.68 5.63
CA LEU A 420 -22.77 -7.50 6.45
C LEU A 420 -22.69 -7.84 7.95
N LYS A 421 -23.63 -8.63 8.47
CA LYS A 421 -23.62 -9.06 9.88
C LYS A 421 -22.38 -9.91 10.18
N ALA A 422 -22.07 -10.90 9.34
CA ALA A 422 -20.88 -11.73 9.48
C ALA A 422 -19.58 -10.88 9.46
N ALA A 423 -19.49 -9.92 8.54
CA ALA A 423 -18.33 -9.04 8.40
C ALA A 423 -18.12 -8.06 9.58
N LEU A 424 -19.13 -7.83 10.43
CA LEU A 424 -19.06 -6.96 11.60
C LEU A 424 -18.83 -7.72 12.92
N CYS A 425 -19.38 -8.93 13.08
CA CYS A 425 -19.23 -9.73 14.30
C CYS A 425 -17.75 -10.07 14.59
N GLU A 426 -16.99 -10.47 13.56
CA GLU A 426 -15.58 -10.92 13.66
C GLU A 426 -14.55 -9.82 13.96
N VAL A 427 -14.94 -8.54 13.91
CA VAL A 427 -14.02 -7.42 14.12
C VAL A 427 -13.76 -7.21 15.62
N LYS A 428 -12.53 -6.85 16.02
CA LYS A 428 -12.20 -6.47 17.41
C LYS A 428 -12.67 -5.04 17.70
N ASP A 429 -13.02 -4.73 18.95
CA ASP A 429 -13.63 -3.44 19.33
C ASP A 429 -12.86 -2.20 18.85
N ASN A 430 -11.52 -2.22 18.93
CA ASN A 430 -10.66 -1.13 18.46
C ASN A 430 -10.79 -0.83 16.95
N GLU A 431 -11.24 -1.78 16.13
CA GLU A 431 -11.42 -1.67 14.68
C GLU A 431 -12.91 -1.66 14.26
N ARG A 432 -13.82 -2.00 15.19
CA ARG A 432 -15.28 -2.01 14.94
C ARG A 432 -15.80 -0.64 14.53
N HIS A 433 -15.34 0.44 15.16
CA HIS A 433 -15.91 1.78 14.93
C HIS A 433 -15.77 2.25 13.47
N GLN A 434 -14.56 2.29 12.90
CA GLN A 434 -14.39 2.73 11.51
C GLN A 434 -15.12 1.80 10.53
N THR A 435 -15.09 0.49 10.78
CA THR A 435 -15.81 -0.49 9.95
C THR A 435 -17.33 -0.26 10.00
N TYR A 436 -17.88 0.09 11.17
CA TYR A 436 -19.28 0.44 11.37
C TYR A 436 -19.66 1.74 10.64
N GLU A 437 -18.84 2.79 10.74
CA GLU A 437 -19.10 4.06 10.04
C GLU A 437 -19.04 3.89 8.52
N ASP A 438 -18.04 3.16 8.00
CA ASP A 438 -17.91 2.81 6.58
C ASP A 438 -19.15 2.04 6.07
N VAL A 439 -19.62 1.04 6.84
CA VAL A 439 -20.77 0.21 6.51
C VAL A 439 -22.07 1.00 6.54
N LYS A 440 -22.32 1.72 7.64
CA LYS A 440 -23.51 2.55 7.85
C LYS A 440 -23.68 3.53 6.70
N SER A 441 -22.66 4.36 6.47
CA SER A 441 -22.69 5.39 5.42
C SER A 441 -22.94 4.79 4.05
N PHE A 442 -22.27 3.67 3.72
CA PHE A 442 -22.38 3.05 2.40
C PHE A 442 -23.75 2.39 2.13
N VAL A 443 -24.27 1.64 3.10
CA VAL A 443 -25.49 0.83 2.89
C VAL A 443 -26.76 1.65 3.08
N MET A 444 -26.75 2.63 3.99
CA MET A 444 -27.88 3.55 4.14
C MET A 444 -28.02 4.47 2.91
N GLU A 445 -26.92 4.96 2.33
CA GLU A 445 -26.96 5.75 1.10
C GLU A 445 -27.50 4.95 -0.09
N TYR A 446 -27.17 3.65 -0.18
CA TYR A 446 -27.77 2.74 -1.16
C TYR A 446 -29.29 2.64 -0.98
N PHE A 447 -29.77 2.35 0.23
CA PHE A 447 -31.21 2.24 0.47
C PHE A 447 -31.96 3.56 0.29
N LYS A 448 -31.33 4.71 0.56
CA LYS A 448 -31.87 6.03 0.23
C LYS A 448 -32.07 6.20 -1.28
N LYS A 449 -31.04 5.90 -2.08
CA LYS A 449 -31.08 5.97 -3.55
C LYS A 449 -32.17 5.07 -4.13
N GLU A 450 -32.25 3.82 -3.68
CA GLU A 450 -33.26 2.85 -4.12
C GLU A 450 -34.63 2.99 -3.41
N ARG A 451 -34.81 4.02 -2.56
CA ARG A 451 -36.04 4.31 -1.80
C ARG A 451 -36.53 3.11 -0.95
N ASN A 452 -35.61 2.23 -0.56
CA ASN A 452 -35.90 0.93 0.03
C ASN A 452 -35.92 1.00 1.56
N VAL A 453 -37.00 1.58 2.09
CA VAL A 453 -37.26 1.73 3.53
C VAL A 453 -37.21 0.41 4.30
N THR A 454 -37.69 -0.70 3.74
CA THR A 454 -37.69 -1.99 4.44
C THR A 454 -36.28 -2.59 4.54
N GLY A 455 -35.42 -2.34 3.54
CA GLY A 455 -33.99 -2.64 3.62
C GLY A 455 -33.27 -1.77 4.64
N ALA A 456 -33.54 -0.46 4.66
CA ALA A 456 -32.96 0.48 5.63
C ALA A 456 -33.32 0.11 7.08
N GLU A 457 -34.59 -0.23 7.37
CA GLU A 457 -35.03 -0.69 8.70
C GLU A 457 -34.37 -2.01 9.12
N LYS A 458 -34.26 -2.99 8.21
CA LYS A 458 -33.52 -4.25 8.49
C LYS A 458 -32.04 -3.96 8.78
N CYS A 459 -31.42 -3.03 8.05
CA CYS A 459 -30.04 -2.61 8.27
C CYS A 459 -29.86 -1.91 9.63
N CYS A 460 -30.73 -0.96 9.96
CA CYS A 460 -30.73 -0.26 11.25
C CYS A 460 -30.87 -1.24 12.42
N LYS A 461 -31.70 -2.28 12.31
CA LYS A 461 -31.83 -3.32 13.33
C LYS A 461 -30.53 -4.13 13.53
N ILE A 462 -29.80 -4.42 12.45
CA ILE A 462 -28.49 -5.09 12.53
C ILE A 462 -27.43 -4.15 13.13
N LEU A 463 -27.36 -2.89 12.69
CA LEU A 463 -26.44 -1.89 13.25
C LEU A 463 -26.71 -1.66 14.75
N LYS A 464 -27.98 -1.51 15.15
CA LYS A 464 -28.42 -1.35 16.55
C LYS A 464 -28.05 -2.55 17.43
N SER A 465 -27.98 -3.76 16.87
CA SER A 465 -27.54 -4.97 17.59
C SER A 465 -26.03 -5.02 17.89
N LEU A 466 -25.25 -4.07 17.36
CA LEU A 466 -23.79 -4.00 17.50
C LEU A 466 -23.32 -2.74 18.27
N LYS A 467 -23.98 -1.61 18.03
CA LYS A 467 -23.74 -0.30 18.66
C LYS A 467 -25.08 0.47 18.61
N PRO A 468 -25.48 1.21 19.66
CA PRO A 468 -26.59 2.15 19.57
C PRO A 468 -26.49 3.01 18.31
N LEU A 469 -27.64 3.23 17.66
CA LEU A 469 -27.71 4.10 16.50
C LEU A 469 -27.35 5.52 16.94
N ASP A 470 -26.69 6.26 16.04
CA ASP A 470 -26.32 7.65 16.25
C ASP A 470 -27.17 8.58 15.37
N PHE A 471 -27.03 9.89 15.60
CA PHE A 471 -27.69 10.94 14.84
C PHE A 471 -27.65 10.70 13.32
N GLU A 472 -26.48 10.29 12.79
CA GLU A 472 -26.28 10.09 11.36
C GLU A 472 -27.04 8.86 10.82
N ALA A 473 -27.13 7.78 11.61
CA ALA A 473 -27.94 6.63 11.26
C ALA A 473 -29.43 7.00 11.12
N TYR A 474 -29.96 7.79 12.05
CA TYR A 474 -31.35 8.24 12.01
C TYR A 474 -31.60 9.30 10.93
N ARG A 475 -30.64 10.20 10.65
CA ARG A 475 -30.71 11.15 9.54
C ARG A 475 -30.85 10.43 8.20
N LEU A 476 -29.97 9.47 7.91
CA LEU A 476 -30.02 8.70 6.66
C LEU A 476 -31.26 7.79 6.56
N LEU A 477 -31.77 7.28 7.69
CA LEU A 477 -33.04 6.55 7.73
C LEU A 477 -34.22 7.46 7.36
N LEU A 478 -34.32 8.64 7.99
CA LEU A 478 -35.36 9.63 7.70
C LEU A 478 -35.29 10.13 6.25
N GLU A 479 -34.10 10.44 5.73
CA GLU A 479 -33.92 10.78 4.32
C GLU A 479 -34.42 9.65 3.38
N THR A 480 -34.25 8.38 3.77
CA THR A 480 -34.78 7.22 3.02
C THR A 480 -36.30 7.16 3.05
N TYR A 481 -36.94 7.42 4.20
CA TYR A 481 -38.40 7.53 4.32
C TYR A 481 -38.95 8.69 3.47
N VAL A 482 -38.30 9.86 3.51
CA VAL A 482 -38.64 11.02 2.68
C VAL A 482 -38.50 10.70 1.18
N ALA A 483 -37.39 10.10 0.76
CA ALA A 483 -37.17 9.72 -0.64
C ALA A 483 -38.19 8.69 -1.16
N ALA A 484 -38.64 7.79 -0.28
CA ALA A 484 -39.70 6.82 -0.55
C ALA A 484 -41.13 7.39 -0.42
N SER A 485 -41.28 8.63 0.08
CA SER A 485 -42.58 9.24 0.42
C SER A 485 -43.42 8.37 1.35
N LYS A 486 -42.79 7.79 2.37
CA LYS A 486 -43.44 6.97 3.41
C LYS A 486 -43.43 7.67 4.75
N ILE A 487 -44.49 7.48 5.52
CA ILE A 487 -44.63 7.93 6.90
C ILE A 487 -44.23 6.82 7.89
N ALA A 488 -43.82 7.22 9.10
CA ALA A 488 -43.55 6.34 10.23
C ALA A 488 -43.78 7.11 11.56
N PRO A 489 -45.05 7.25 12.03
CA PRO A 489 -45.39 8.12 13.17
C PRO A 489 -44.57 7.89 14.45
N GLU A 490 -44.17 6.64 14.71
CA GLU A 490 -43.35 6.25 15.86
C GLU A 490 -41.90 6.79 15.85
N MET A 491 -41.43 7.38 14.73
CA MET A 491 -40.01 7.72 14.57
C MET A 491 -39.54 8.82 15.54
N ARG A 492 -40.41 9.76 15.94
CA ARG A 492 -40.08 10.73 17.00
C ARG A 492 -39.73 10.01 18.31
N CYS A 493 -40.61 9.12 18.78
CA CYS A 493 -40.40 8.33 19.99
C CYS A 493 -39.10 7.52 19.90
N ARG A 494 -38.89 6.78 18.80
CA ARG A 494 -37.69 5.94 18.59
C ARG A 494 -36.36 6.71 18.70
N ILE A 495 -36.32 7.96 18.23
CA ILE A 495 -35.13 8.81 18.31
C ILE A 495 -34.88 9.25 19.76
N MET A 496 -35.94 9.60 20.49
CA MET A 496 -35.86 10.01 21.90
C MET A 496 -35.55 8.83 22.83
N ASP A 497 -36.12 7.65 22.58
CA ASP A 497 -35.86 6.40 23.30
C ASP A 497 -34.39 5.93 23.16
N ASP A 498 -33.77 6.19 22.01
CA ASP A 498 -32.33 5.96 21.77
C ASP A 498 -31.43 7.10 22.31
N GLY A 499 -32.00 8.09 23.00
CA GLY A 499 -31.27 9.16 23.68
C GLY A 499 -30.67 10.23 22.75
N ILE A 500 -31.21 10.40 21.55
CA ILE A 500 -30.70 11.35 20.55
C ILE A 500 -31.50 12.67 20.63
N GLU A 501 -30.79 13.79 20.76
CA GLU A 501 -31.38 15.12 20.72
C GLU A 501 -31.90 15.44 19.31
N ILE A 502 -33.18 15.81 19.20
CA ILE A 502 -33.81 16.16 17.92
C ILE A 502 -33.37 17.57 17.52
N THR A 503 -32.36 17.67 16.66
CA THR A 503 -31.90 18.96 16.13
C THR A 503 -32.85 19.49 15.04
N SER A 504 -32.75 20.79 14.75
CA SER A 504 -33.50 21.45 13.65
C SER A 504 -33.23 20.92 12.23
N GLU A 505 -32.31 19.96 12.07
CA GLU A 505 -32.09 19.21 10.83
C GLU A 505 -32.96 17.94 10.79
N LEU A 506 -33.00 17.17 11.89
CA LEU A 506 -33.91 16.02 12.03
C LEU A 506 -35.37 16.47 12.03
N GLU A 507 -35.68 17.59 12.68
CA GLU A 507 -37.06 18.11 12.79
C GLU A 507 -37.71 18.32 11.42
N LYS A 508 -36.99 18.93 10.46
CA LYS A 508 -37.47 19.16 9.08
C LYS A 508 -37.63 17.88 8.25
N LEU A 509 -37.00 16.79 8.67
CA LEU A 509 -37.23 15.47 8.08
C LEU A 509 -38.40 14.77 8.79
N LEU A 510 -38.54 14.94 10.10
CA LEU A 510 -39.65 14.43 10.90
C LEU A 510 -40.99 15.07 10.52
N GLU A 511 -41.07 16.38 10.27
CA GLU A 511 -42.26 17.05 9.69
C GLU A 511 -42.80 16.35 8.43
N ARG A 512 -41.94 15.65 7.68
CA ARG A 512 -42.25 15.01 6.39
C ARG A 512 -42.48 13.49 6.48
N VAL A 513 -42.18 12.88 7.62
CA VAL A 513 -42.29 11.43 7.88
C VAL A 513 -43.26 11.14 9.03
N CYS A 514 -43.43 12.11 9.93
CA CYS A 514 -44.32 12.13 11.08
C CYS A 514 -45.12 13.46 11.07
N PRO A 515 -45.96 13.72 10.05
CA PRO A 515 -46.96 14.77 10.16
C PRO A 515 -47.89 14.48 11.36
N GLU A 516 -48.37 15.54 12.00
CA GLU A 516 -49.25 15.49 13.18
C GLU A 516 -50.66 14.96 12.86
#